data_AF-A0A3C1JUG7-F1
#
_entry.id   AF-A0A3C1JUG7-F1
#
_cell.length_a   1.000
_cell.length_b   1.000
_cell.length_c   1.000
_cell.angle_alpha   90.00
_cell.angle_beta   90.00
_cell.angle_gamma   90.00
#
_symmetry.space_group_name_H-M   'P 1'
#
loop_
_entity.id
_entity.type
_entity.pdbx_description
1 polymer ?
#
loop_
_entity_poly.entity_id
_entity_poly.type
_entity_poly.pdbx_seq_one_letter_code
_entity_poly.pdbx_strand_id
1 'polypeptide(L)'
;MNKKIKVGVLRETKNPPDKRVPVTPPLAVNFIERFPNTELFIQPSDIRCFTDDEYKYLNLEMKEDLSDCDILLGVKEVNPATLIPGKTYLFFAHVAKKQPYNRGLLQEIIRKKIRLVDYEYLTDYNGQRIVAFGRWAGIVGAYNGLRGRGIRMGEFQLKPAHQCHDMDEMYAGLKLIKLKKKKILVTGGGRVAMGAMETLRQLNLREVTPDEFLNREFDEAVLCRLDPEHYVRHKGGMQFNLQHFFKHPEEYESTFKPYTKVTDIYIACHFWDPKSPKLINKEDYLEPGFKITVIADVSCDVNGPIASTVRPSTIADPFYGYNPATGKDERPFISPKNITVMAIDNLPGELPRNASADFGSDLMDKVYPSLFGNDDAGIIERASITKDGKLTERYSYLQDYLDGKE
;
A
#
# COMPACT_ATOMS: atom_id res chain seq x y z
N MET A 1 20.63 -19.03 -33.37
CA MET A 1 19.91 -19.11 -32.08
C MET A 1 19.31 -17.73 -31.83
N ASN A 2 18.01 -17.62 -31.57
CA ASN A 2 17.44 -16.33 -31.19
C ASN A 2 18.11 -15.87 -29.89
N LYS A 3 18.57 -14.61 -29.84
CA LYS A 3 19.18 -14.04 -28.65
C LYS A 3 18.13 -14.02 -27.54
N LYS A 4 18.39 -14.73 -26.43
CA LYS A 4 17.50 -14.73 -25.26
C LYS A 4 17.51 -13.36 -24.59
N ILE A 5 16.39 -12.98 -23.98
CA ILE A 5 16.26 -11.75 -23.20
C ILE A 5 16.82 -12.02 -21.80
N LYS A 6 17.83 -11.26 -21.38
CA LYS A 6 18.44 -11.41 -20.05
C LYS A 6 17.74 -10.51 -19.04
N VAL A 7 17.30 -11.08 -17.92
CA VAL A 7 16.51 -10.40 -16.90
C VAL A 7 17.24 -10.48 -15.57
N GLY A 8 17.47 -9.33 -14.93
CA GLY A 8 18.10 -9.24 -13.62
C GLY A 8 17.10 -8.82 -12.54
N VAL A 9 17.09 -9.53 -11.40
CA VAL A 9 16.41 -9.09 -10.18
C VAL A 9 17.38 -8.29 -9.34
N LEU A 10 17.10 -7.01 -9.14
CA LEU A 10 17.97 -6.06 -8.46
C LEU A 10 18.02 -6.32 -6.94
N ARG A 11 19.15 -5.95 -6.34
CA ARG A 11 19.22 -5.61 -4.93
C ARG A 11 18.56 -4.24 -4.73
N GLU A 12 17.61 -4.15 -3.80
CA GLU A 12 17.00 -2.86 -3.48
C GLU A 12 18.04 -1.89 -2.91
N THR A 13 17.90 -0.60 -3.23
CA THR A 13 18.82 0.45 -2.76
C THR A 13 18.13 1.56 -1.99
N LYS A 14 16.80 1.47 -1.86
CA LYS A 14 16.01 2.45 -1.09
C LYS A 14 16.42 2.40 0.39
N ASN A 15 16.43 3.56 1.04
CA ASN A 15 16.59 3.68 2.48
C ASN A 15 15.38 4.44 3.07
N PRO A 16 14.69 3.93 4.12
CA PRO A 16 14.88 2.61 4.75
C PRO A 16 14.69 1.45 3.77
N PRO A 17 15.36 0.30 4.01
CA PRO A 17 15.37 -0.82 3.07
C PRO A 17 13.97 -1.40 2.86
N ASP A 18 13.61 -1.61 1.59
CA ASP A 18 12.46 -2.43 1.22
C ASP A 18 12.90 -3.88 1.11
N LYS A 19 12.31 -4.76 1.92
CA LYS A 19 12.70 -6.18 1.96
C LYS A 19 11.98 -7.02 0.91
N ARG A 20 11.00 -6.46 0.20
CA ARG A 20 10.21 -7.20 -0.80
C ARG A 20 11.03 -7.44 -2.06
N VAL A 21 10.58 -8.40 -2.87
CA VAL A 21 11.19 -8.73 -4.16
C VAL A 21 10.11 -8.86 -5.24
N PRO A 22 10.41 -8.51 -6.50
CA PRO A 22 9.45 -8.70 -7.60
C PRO A 22 9.36 -10.18 -8.03
N VAL A 23 10.38 -11.00 -7.73
CA VAL A 23 10.44 -12.42 -8.08
C VAL A 23 10.98 -13.20 -6.88
N THR A 24 10.13 -14.02 -6.25
CA THR A 24 10.50 -14.91 -5.14
C THR A 24 11.22 -16.16 -5.66
N PRO A 25 11.93 -16.94 -4.81
CA PRO A 25 12.61 -18.16 -5.27
C PRO A 25 11.66 -19.15 -5.97
N PRO A 26 10.46 -19.49 -5.44
CA PRO A 26 9.52 -20.36 -6.16
C PRO A 26 9.02 -19.76 -7.49
N LEU A 27 8.78 -18.44 -7.54
CA LEU A 27 8.36 -17.78 -8.76
C LEU A 27 9.47 -17.72 -9.82
N ALA A 28 10.73 -17.66 -9.41
CA ALA A 28 11.87 -17.70 -10.33
C ALA A 28 11.98 -19.05 -11.05
N VAL A 29 11.67 -20.16 -10.36
CA VAL A 29 11.58 -21.49 -11.00
C VAL A 29 10.47 -21.48 -12.06
N ASN A 30 9.26 -21.04 -11.68
CA ASN A 30 8.13 -20.94 -12.60
C ASN A 30 8.41 -19.99 -13.78
N PHE A 31 9.16 -18.92 -13.56
CA PHE A 31 9.55 -17.95 -14.58
C PHE A 31 10.40 -18.62 -15.67
N ILE A 32 11.40 -19.41 -15.28
CA ILE A 32 12.29 -20.10 -16.23
C ILE A 32 11.50 -21.09 -17.09
N GLU A 33 10.55 -21.81 -16.49
CA GLU A 33 9.68 -22.76 -17.21
C GLU A 33 8.72 -22.06 -18.19
N ARG A 34 8.09 -20.96 -17.75
CA ARG A 34 7.05 -20.28 -18.55
C ARG A 34 7.60 -19.39 -19.65
N PHE A 35 8.83 -18.88 -19.49
CA PHE A 35 9.44 -17.94 -20.43
C PHE A 35 10.78 -18.48 -20.96
N PRO A 36 10.79 -19.57 -21.76
CA PRO A 36 12.03 -20.26 -22.18
C PRO A 36 12.98 -19.41 -23.06
N ASN A 37 12.49 -18.29 -23.59
CA ASN A 37 13.26 -17.32 -24.37
C ASN A 37 13.98 -16.27 -23.49
N THR A 38 13.94 -16.42 -22.16
CA THR A 38 14.61 -15.54 -21.21
C THR A 38 15.72 -16.28 -20.43
N GLU A 39 16.58 -15.51 -19.80
CA GLU A 39 17.55 -15.95 -18.78
C GLU A 39 17.35 -15.07 -17.55
N LEU A 40 17.26 -15.66 -16.36
CA LEU A 40 17.00 -14.95 -15.10
C LEU A 40 18.24 -14.98 -14.21
N PHE A 41 18.68 -13.80 -13.78
CA PHE A 41 19.81 -13.61 -12.89
C PHE A 41 19.36 -12.88 -11.62
N ILE A 42 19.86 -13.30 -10.47
CA ILE A 42 19.51 -12.73 -9.17
C ILE A 42 20.72 -11.98 -8.62
N GLN A 43 20.62 -10.67 -8.42
CA GLN A 43 21.68 -9.94 -7.75
C GLN A 43 21.74 -10.32 -6.27
N PRO A 44 22.90 -10.68 -5.70
CA PRO A 44 23.06 -10.92 -4.27
C PRO A 44 22.54 -9.78 -3.39
N SER A 45 21.92 -10.11 -2.25
CA SER A 45 21.35 -9.10 -1.36
C SER A 45 21.18 -9.58 0.07
N ASP A 46 21.66 -8.77 1.01
CA ASP A 46 21.59 -8.95 2.46
C ASP A 46 20.33 -8.32 3.12
N ILE A 47 19.52 -7.61 2.34
CA ILE A 47 18.36 -6.84 2.85
C ILE A 47 17.01 -7.49 2.57
N ARG A 48 16.89 -8.29 1.51
CA ARG A 48 15.61 -8.85 1.06
C ARG A 48 15.12 -9.97 1.99
N CYS A 49 13.82 -10.23 1.94
CA CYS A 49 13.15 -11.22 2.79
C CYS A 49 13.34 -12.69 2.37
N PHE A 50 14.03 -12.93 1.26
CA PHE A 50 14.45 -14.26 0.80
C PHE A 50 15.98 -14.25 0.67
N THR A 51 16.65 -15.09 1.44
CA THR A 51 18.12 -15.14 1.46
C THR A 51 18.68 -15.62 0.12
N ASP A 52 19.92 -15.24 -0.18
CA ASP A 52 20.62 -15.73 -1.39
C ASP A 52 20.69 -17.27 -1.43
N ASP A 53 20.79 -17.92 -0.27
CA ASP A 53 20.87 -19.38 -0.19
C ASP A 53 19.53 -20.05 -0.55
N GLU A 54 18.39 -19.39 -0.33
CA GLU A 54 17.09 -19.88 -0.83
C GLU A 54 17.01 -19.88 -2.35
N TYR A 55 17.64 -18.89 -3.02
CA TYR A 55 17.74 -18.88 -4.48
C TYR A 55 18.72 -19.95 -4.99
N LYS A 56 19.91 -20.04 -4.37
CA LYS A 56 20.92 -21.04 -4.74
C LYS A 56 20.45 -22.47 -4.54
N TYR A 57 19.68 -22.75 -3.48
CA TYR A 57 19.09 -24.06 -3.23
C TYR A 57 18.26 -24.57 -4.41
N LEU A 58 17.60 -23.66 -5.14
CA LEU A 58 16.82 -23.95 -6.34
C LEU A 58 17.66 -23.86 -7.63
N ASN A 59 19.00 -23.84 -7.53
CA ASN A 59 19.95 -23.70 -8.64
C ASN A 59 19.73 -22.44 -9.49
N LEU A 60 19.22 -21.35 -8.89
CA LEU A 60 19.05 -20.07 -9.56
C LEU A 60 20.39 -19.33 -9.65
N GLU A 61 20.65 -18.70 -10.80
CA GLU A 61 21.94 -18.07 -11.07
C GLU A 61 22.07 -16.74 -10.32
N MET A 62 22.99 -16.69 -9.37
CA MET A 62 23.34 -15.47 -8.63
C MET A 62 24.40 -14.68 -9.41
N LYS A 63 24.20 -13.37 -9.56
CA LYS A 63 25.08 -12.52 -10.36
C LYS A 63 25.13 -11.08 -9.87
N GLU A 64 26.30 -10.62 -9.42
CA GLU A 64 26.47 -9.24 -8.91
C GLU A 64 26.39 -8.18 -10.03
N ASP A 65 27.11 -8.41 -11.14
CA ASP A 65 27.11 -7.51 -12.29
C ASP A 65 25.98 -7.89 -13.27
N LEU A 66 24.96 -7.04 -13.33
CA LEU A 66 23.82 -7.18 -14.24
C LEU A 66 23.97 -6.36 -15.53
N SER A 67 25.18 -5.86 -15.85
CA SER A 67 25.42 -5.01 -17.02
C SER A 67 25.13 -5.69 -18.35
N ASP A 68 25.13 -7.01 -18.42
CA ASP A 68 24.76 -7.78 -19.61
C ASP A 68 23.25 -8.13 -19.67
N CYS A 69 22.46 -7.80 -18.65
CA CYS A 69 21.01 -7.96 -18.66
C CYS A 69 20.34 -6.90 -19.53
N ASP A 70 19.20 -7.22 -20.14
CA ASP A 70 18.41 -6.30 -20.96
C ASP A 70 17.32 -5.60 -20.11
N ILE A 71 16.74 -6.33 -19.16
CA ILE A 71 15.64 -5.89 -18.30
C ILE A 71 16.02 -6.06 -16.83
N LEU A 72 15.74 -5.06 -16.00
CA LEU A 72 16.07 -5.02 -14.58
C LEU A 72 14.80 -4.78 -13.75
N LEU A 73 14.55 -5.67 -12.79
CA LEU A 73 13.36 -5.69 -11.96
C LEU A 73 13.72 -5.31 -10.52
N GLY A 74 13.06 -4.31 -9.97
CA GLY A 74 13.12 -3.93 -8.56
C GLY A 74 11.73 -3.59 -8.04
N VAL A 75 11.54 -3.45 -6.74
CA VAL A 75 10.27 -3.04 -6.14
C VAL A 75 10.18 -1.52 -6.06
N LYS A 76 11.19 -0.84 -5.51
CA LYS A 76 11.17 0.60 -5.24
C LYS A 76 12.21 1.37 -6.07
N GLU A 77 12.23 2.69 -5.89
CA GLU A 77 13.20 3.56 -6.53
C GLU A 77 14.65 3.07 -6.35
N VAL A 78 15.38 3.05 -7.47
CA VAL A 78 16.79 2.66 -7.53
C VAL A 78 17.67 3.89 -7.30
N ASN A 79 18.78 3.73 -6.59
CA ASN A 79 19.76 4.79 -6.40
C ASN A 79 20.28 5.25 -7.77
N PRO A 80 20.19 6.55 -8.12
CA PRO A 80 20.66 7.06 -9.41
C PRO A 80 22.11 6.65 -9.75
N ALA A 81 22.98 6.56 -8.74
CA ALA A 81 24.39 6.19 -8.91
C ALA A 81 24.60 4.74 -9.38
N THR A 82 23.66 3.84 -9.08
CA THR A 82 23.76 2.40 -9.43
C THR A 82 23.03 2.05 -10.72
N LEU A 83 22.35 3.02 -11.35
CA LEU A 83 21.63 2.78 -12.60
C LEU A 83 22.58 2.38 -13.74
N ILE A 84 22.21 1.32 -14.46
CA ILE A 84 22.93 0.80 -15.63
C ILE A 84 22.35 1.44 -16.90
N PRO A 85 23.17 2.10 -17.76
CA PRO A 85 22.67 2.75 -18.97
C PRO A 85 22.07 1.80 -20.01
N GLY A 86 21.10 2.31 -20.77
CA GLY A 86 20.52 1.64 -21.95
C GLY A 86 19.67 0.40 -21.65
N LYS A 87 19.17 0.25 -20.42
CA LYS A 87 18.35 -0.90 -20.00
C LYS A 87 16.86 -0.56 -19.92
N THR A 88 16.03 -1.58 -19.83
CA THR A 88 14.63 -1.43 -19.38
C THR A 88 14.56 -1.69 -17.88
N TYR A 89 13.95 -0.79 -17.12
CA TYR A 89 13.72 -0.95 -15.69
C TYR A 89 12.23 -1.06 -15.37
N LEU A 90 11.89 -1.95 -14.44
CA LEU A 90 10.57 -2.05 -13.85
C LEU A 90 10.65 -1.87 -12.33
N PHE A 91 10.05 -0.80 -11.80
CA PHE A 91 9.90 -0.54 -10.36
C PHE A 91 8.89 0.59 -10.10
N PHE A 92 8.49 0.81 -8.85
CA PHE A 92 7.73 2.00 -8.44
C PHE A 92 8.65 3.22 -8.37
N ALA A 93 8.67 4.06 -9.39
CA ALA A 93 9.60 5.18 -9.46
C ALA A 93 9.10 6.43 -8.73
N HIS A 94 7.77 6.56 -8.52
CA HIS A 94 7.15 7.72 -7.89
C HIS A 94 7.63 9.04 -8.54
N VAL A 95 7.54 9.14 -9.86
CA VAL A 95 7.92 10.37 -10.61
C VAL A 95 6.74 11.02 -11.32
N ALA A 96 5.73 10.23 -11.71
CA ALA A 96 4.65 10.71 -12.57
C ALA A 96 3.59 11.57 -11.85
N LYS A 97 3.68 11.71 -10.52
CA LYS A 97 2.91 12.70 -9.76
C LYS A 97 3.79 13.88 -9.31
N LYS A 98 4.92 14.10 -9.98
CA LYS A 98 5.84 15.21 -9.74
C LYS A 98 6.43 15.24 -8.33
N GLN A 99 6.73 14.07 -7.77
CA GLN A 99 7.28 13.95 -6.41
C GLN A 99 8.68 14.58 -6.32
N PRO A 100 8.89 15.70 -5.59
CA PRO A 100 10.13 16.49 -5.71
C PRO A 100 11.42 15.70 -5.44
N TYR A 101 11.38 14.75 -4.50
CA TYR A 101 12.54 13.95 -4.10
C TYR A 101 13.05 13.01 -5.21
N ASN A 102 12.23 12.64 -6.19
CA ASN A 102 12.60 11.73 -7.28
C ASN A 102 12.85 12.42 -8.62
N ARG A 103 12.96 13.76 -8.64
CA ARG A 103 13.28 14.50 -9.87
C ARG A 103 14.66 14.12 -10.40
N GLY A 104 15.65 14.08 -9.51
CA GLY A 104 17.02 13.67 -9.87
C GLY A 104 17.11 12.24 -10.40
N LEU A 105 16.28 11.33 -9.90
CA LEU A 105 16.16 9.98 -10.44
C LEU A 105 15.67 9.99 -11.90
N LEU A 106 14.60 10.75 -12.19
CA LEU A 106 14.06 10.83 -13.54
C LEU A 106 15.08 11.44 -14.53
N GLN A 107 15.79 12.50 -14.11
CA GLN A 107 16.87 13.11 -14.88
C GLN A 107 17.96 12.09 -15.23
N GLU A 108 18.36 11.28 -14.25
CA GLU A 108 19.40 10.27 -14.45
C GLU A 108 18.94 9.13 -15.38
N ILE A 109 17.69 8.68 -15.24
CA ILE A 109 17.06 7.69 -16.14
C ILE A 109 17.09 8.16 -17.59
N ILE A 110 16.71 9.43 -17.83
CA ILE A 110 16.73 10.04 -19.16
C ILE A 110 18.17 10.16 -19.68
N ARG A 111 19.10 10.68 -18.88
CA ARG A 111 20.52 10.82 -19.25
C ARG A 111 21.14 9.49 -19.66
N LYS A 112 20.79 8.42 -18.93
CA LYS A 112 21.25 7.05 -19.17
C LYS A 112 20.48 6.31 -20.27
N LYS A 113 19.51 6.97 -20.93
CA LYS A 113 18.66 6.39 -21.98
C LYS A 113 17.95 5.11 -21.52
N ILE A 114 17.50 5.09 -20.26
CA ILE A 114 16.77 3.97 -19.68
C ILE A 114 15.30 4.05 -20.12
N ARG A 115 14.73 2.89 -20.47
CA ARG A 115 13.28 2.74 -20.59
C ARG A 115 12.71 2.42 -19.20
N LEU A 116 12.05 3.39 -18.56
CA LEU A 116 11.38 3.18 -17.28
C LEU A 116 9.94 2.75 -17.51
N VAL A 117 9.60 1.53 -17.09
CA VAL A 117 8.24 1.00 -17.04
C VAL A 117 7.80 0.99 -15.58
N ASP A 118 6.90 1.89 -15.19
CA ASP A 118 6.54 2.05 -13.79
C ASP A 118 5.33 1.17 -13.42
N TYR A 119 5.51 0.35 -12.39
CA TYR A 119 4.49 -0.58 -11.89
C TYR A 119 3.16 0.09 -11.52
N GLU A 120 3.17 1.38 -11.15
CA GLU A 120 1.95 2.10 -10.79
C GLU A 120 0.99 2.26 -11.97
N TYR A 121 1.51 2.22 -13.20
CA TYR A 121 0.76 2.48 -14.43
C TYR A 121 0.56 1.24 -15.31
N LEU A 122 0.93 0.06 -14.82
CA LEU A 122 0.51 -1.20 -15.41
C LEU A 122 -0.99 -1.38 -15.23
N THR A 123 -1.75 -1.11 -16.29
CA THR A 123 -3.22 -1.17 -16.30
C THR A 123 -3.74 -2.13 -17.35
N ASP A 124 -4.90 -2.74 -17.07
CA ASP A 124 -5.65 -3.51 -18.05
C ASP A 124 -6.33 -2.60 -19.10
N TYR A 125 -7.12 -3.19 -20.01
CA TYR A 125 -7.84 -2.46 -21.06
C TYR A 125 -8.93 -1.53 -20.51
N ASN A 126 -9.41 -1.74 -19.27
CA ASN A 126 -10.37 -0.87 -18.59
C ASN A 126 -9.67 0.23 -17.76
N GLY A 127 -8.34 0.30 -17.78
CA GLY A 127 -7.56 1.23 -16.97
C GLY A 127 -7.41 0.80 -15.50
N GLN A 128 -7.81 -0.43 -15.13
CA GLN A 128 -7.61 -0.93 -13.77
C GLN A 128 -6.17 -1.34 -13.56
N ARG A 129 -5.56 -0.87 -12.47
CA ARG A 129 -4.19 -1.22 -12.10
C ARG A 129 -4.06 -2.72 -11.85
N ILE A 130 -3.09 -3.35 -12.51
CA ILE A 130 -2.84 -4.80 -12.51
C ILE A 130 -2.15 -5.23 -11.22
N VAL A 131 -1.06 -4.56 -10.85
CA VAL A 131 -0.24 -4.91 -9.67
C VAL A 131 -0.29 -3.83 -8.60
N ALA A 132 -0.56 -4.21 -7.36
CA ALA A 132 -0.58 -3.29 -6.22
C ALA A 132 -0.43 -4.04 -4.89
N PHE A 133 0.08 -3.34 -3.87
CA PHE A 133 0.18 -3.88 -2.50
C PHE A 133 -1.01 -3.53 -1.59
N GLY A 134 -2.12 -3.04 -2.16
CA GLY A 134 -3.24 -2.52 -1.38
C GLY A 134 -3.85 -3.55 -0.43
N ARG A 135 -4.03 -4.81 -0.88
CA ARG A 135 -4.53 -5.91 -0.03
C ARG A 135 -3.66 -6.07 1.23
N TRP A 136 -2.34 -6.13 1.06
CA TRP A 136 -1.38 -6.28 2.15
C TRP A 136 -1.37 -5.10 3.12
N ALA A 137 -1.53 -3.87 2.61
CA ALA A 137 -1.65 -2.69 3.46
C ALA A 137 -2.89 -2.80 4.37
N GLY A 138 -4.02 -3.26 3.83
CA GLY A 138 -5.24 -3.53 4.59
C GLY A 138 -5.06 -4.59 5.67
N ILE A 139 -4.47 -5.74 5.29
CA ILE A 139 -4.21 -6.88 6.19
C ILE A 139 -3.39 -6.42 7.41
N VAL A 140 -2.21 -5.85 7.16
CA VAL A 140 -1.29 -5.43 8.22
C VAL A 140 -1.85 -4.21 8.97
N GLY A 141 -2.55 -3.30 8.28
CA GLY A 141 -3.16 -2.12 8.88
C GLY A 141 -4.24 -2.47 9.92
N ALA A 142 -5.15 -3.39 9.57
CA ALA A 142 -6.16 -3.89 10.49
C ALA A 142 -5.52 -4.64 11.67
N TYR A 143 -4.51 -5.47 11.40
CA TYR A 143 -3.76 -6.18 12.43
C TYR A 143 -3.13 -5.22 13.44
N ASN A 144 -2.46 -4.17 12.97
CA ASN A 144 -1.88 -3.15 13.84
C ASN A 144 -2.94 -2.35 14.59
N GLY A 145 -4.09 -2.07 14.00
CA GLY A 145 -5.23 -1.46 14.71
C GLY A 145 -5.68 -2.30 15.91
N LEU A 146 -5.85 -3.61 15.72
CA LEU A 146 -6.17 -4.54 16.81
C LEU A 146 -5.04 -4.63 17.84
N ARG A 147 -3.78 -4.68 17.39
CA ARG A 147 -2.61 -4.70 18.27
C ARG A 147 -2.56 -3.45 19.14
N GLY A 148 -2.74 -2.28 18.55
CA GLY A 148 -2.81 -0.99 19.27
C GLY A 148 -3.93 -0.98 20.29
N ARG A 149 -5.09 -1.56 19.96
CA ARG A 149 -6.20 -1.74 20.91
C ARG A 149 -5.83 -2.62 22.09
N GLY A 150 -5.26 -3.80 21.84
CA GLY A 150 -4.87 -4.74 22.88
C GLY A 150 -3.89 -4.14 23.88
N ILE A 151 -2.84 -3.47 23.36
CA ILE A 151 -1.84 -2.76 24.18
C ILE A 151 -2.49 -1.64 24.98
N ARG A 152 -3.29 -0.79 24.32
CA ARG A 152 -3.93 0.37 24.96
C ARG A 152 -4.78 -0.03 26.16
N MET A 153 -5.52 -1.12 26.04
CA MET A 153 -6.48 -1.54 27.06
C MET A 153 -5.90 -2.57 28.04
N GLY A 154 -4.70 -3.09 27.79
CA GLY A 154 -4.15 -4.22 28.54
C GLY A 154 -4.99 -5.49 28.42
N GLU A 155 -5.75 -5.65 27.34
CA GLU A 155 -6.71 -6.75 27.16
C GLU A 155 -6.06 -8.00 26.53
N PHE A 156 -5.12 -7.80 25.60
CA PHE A 156 -4.41 -8.87 24.90
C PHE A 156 -3.13 -8.33 24.26
N GLN A 157 -2.21 -9.22 23.92
CA GLN A 157 -0.96 -8.89 23.25
C GLN A 157 -0.86 -9.63 21.91
N LEU A 158 -0.54 -8.87 20.86
CA LEU A 158 -0.21 -9.39 19.54
C LEU A 158 1.26 -9.12 19.24
N LYS A 159 1.94 -10.13 18.70
CA LYS A 159 3.30 -10.00 18.16
C LYS A 159 3.29 -8.97 17.01
N PRO A 160 4.24 -8.03 16.91
CA PRO A 160 4.34 -7.16 15.74
C PRO A 160 4.37 -7.96 14.43
N ALA A 161 3.69 -7.51 13.37
CA ALA A 161 3.56 -8.29 12.14
C ALA A 161 4.93 -8.59 11.50
N HIS A 162 5.84 -7.60 11.48
CA HIS A 162 7.21 -7.78 10.98
C HIS A 162 8.08 -8.77 11.79
N GLN A 163 7.63 -9.21 12.96
CA GLN A 163 8.31 -10.24 13.75
C GLN A 163 7.69 -11.63 13.52
N CYS A 164 6.51 -11.72 12.92
CA CYS A 164 5.94 -12.98 12.48
C CYS A 164 6.74 -13.51 11.27
N HIS A 165 6.94 -14.82 11.22
CA HIS A 165 7.56 -15.51 10.09
C HIS A 165 6.74 -15.31 8.81
N ASP A 166 5.42 -15.42 8.93
CA ASP A 166 4.46 -15.28 7.83
C ASP A 166 3.07 -14.85 8.34
N MET A 167 2.15 -14.72 7.40
CA MET A 167 0.74 -14.41 7.67
C MET A 167 0.04 -15.48 8.51
N ASP A 168 0.43 -16.76 8.44
CA ASP A 168 -0.22 -17.83 9.18
C ASP A 168 0.10 -17.74 10.67
N GLU A 169 1.36 -17.46 11.04
CA GLU A 169 1.73 -17.15 12.43
C GLU A 169 0.98 -15.91 12.94
N MET A 170 0.89 -14.86 12.11
CA MET A 170 0.17 -13.63 12.46
C MET A 170 -1.31 -13.90 12.72
N TYR A 171 -1.99 -14.64 11.85
CA TYR A 171 -3.40 -14.99 12.01
C TYR A 171 -3.66 -15.97 13.15
N ALA A 172 -2.71 -16.86 13.47
CA ALA A 172 -2.81 -17.70 14.66
C ALA A 172 -2.92 -16.87 15.95
N GLY A 173 -2.19 -15.74 16.03
CA GLY A 173 -2.31 -14.79 17.15
C GLY A 173 -3.70 -14.16 17.28
N LEU A 174 -4.35 -13.84 16.15
CA LEU A 174 -5.70 -13.25 16.14
C LEU A 174 -6.76 -14.19 16.69
N LYS A 175 -6.63 -15.50 16.46
CA LYS A 175 -7.58 -16.52 16.94
C LYS A 175 -7.67 -16.59 18.47
N LEU A 176 -6.67 -16.06 19.18
CA LEU A 176 -6.64 -15.99 20.64
C LEU A 176 -7.46 -14.82 21.20
N ILE A 177 -7.81 -13.85 20.36
CA ILE A 177 -8.49 -12.62 20.78
C ILE A 177 -9.97 -12.89 20.97
N LYS A 178 -10.49 -12.48 22.14
CA LYS A 178 -11.93 -12.39 22.41
C LYS A 178 -12.29 -10.94 22.70
N LEU A 179 -12.87 -10.27 21.70
CA LEU A 179 -13.38 -8.92 21.88
C LEU A 179 -14.75 -8.96 22.56
N LYS A 180 -14.90 -8.18 23.64
CA LYS A 180 -16.20 -7.93 24.28
C LYS A 180 -17.03 -6.96 23.41
N LYS A 181 -18.17 -6.46 23.92
CA LYS A 181 -19.02 -5.42 23.31
C LYS A 181 -18.19 -4.24 22.74
N LYS A 182 -17.87 -4.32 21.44
CA LYS A 182 -17.01 -3.39 20.70
C LYS A 182 -17.50 -3.24 19.28
N LYS A 183 -17.48 -2.00 18.79
CA LYS A 183 -17.85 -1.67 17.41
C LYS A 183 -16.59 -1.31 16.60
N ILE A 184 -16.27 -2.13 15.61
CA ILE A 184 -15.16 -1.90 14.67
C ILE A 184 -15.71 -1.38 13.35
N LEU A 185 -15.17 -0.27 12.89
CA LEU A 185 -15.57 0.35 11.62
C LEU A 185 -14.42 0.32 10.62
N VAL A 186 -14.71 -0.07 9.39
CA VAL A 186 -13.82 0.01 8.24
C VAL A 186 -14.44 0.95 7.19
N THR A 187 -13.64 1.83 6.58
CA THR A 187 -14.11 2.64 5.43
C THR A 187 -13.40 2.23 4.14
N GLY A 188 -14.13 2.23 3.03
CA GLY A 188 -13.65 1.90 1.69
C GLY A 188 -14.16 0.55 1.18
N GLY A 189 -14.18 0.41 -0.15
CA GLY A 189 -14.57 -0.82 -0.85
C GLY A 189 -13.48 -1.43 -1.73
N GLY A 190 -12.27 -0.84 -1.73
CA GLY A 190 -11.15 -1.28 -2.55
C GLY A 190 -10.31 -2.41 -1.92
N ARG A 191 -9.20 -2.74 -2.59
CA ARG A 191 -8.25 -3.81 -2.15
C ARG A 191 -7.81 -3.67 -0.69
N VAL A 192 -7.59 -2.43 -0.23
CA VAL A 192 -7.17 -2.13 1.14
C VAL A 192 -8.26 -2.53 2.14
N ALA A 193 -9.49 -2.07 1.94
CA ALA A 193 -10.59 -2.42 2.82
C ALA A 193 -10.85 -3.94 2.82
N MET A 194 -10.77 -4.59 1.65
CA MET A 194 -10.94 -6.05 1.57
C MET A 194 -9.84 -6.81 2.32
N GLY A 195 -8.58 -6.35 2.27
CA GLY A 195 -7.51 -6.91 3.09
C GLY A 195 -7.72 -6.70 4.59
N ALA A 196 -8.21 -5.52 5.00
CA ALA A 196 -8.57 -5.27 6.39
C ALA A 196 -9.68 -6.21 6.86
N MET A 197 -10.72 -6.39 6.05
CA MET A 197 -11.82 -7.32 6.34
C MET A 197 -11.34 -8.78 6.42
N GLU A 198 -10.38 -9.20 5.59
CA GLU A 198 -9.77 -10.54 5.65
C GLU A 198 -9.13 -10.82 7.03
N THR A 199 -8.39 -9.85 7.55
CA THR A 199 -7.79 -9.92 8.89
C THR A 199 -8.86 -9.91 9.98
N LEU A 200 -9.86 -9.02 9.90
CA LEU A 200 -10.90 -8.91 10.92
C LEU A 200 -11.81 -10.14 10.98
N ARG A 201 -12.02 -10.84 9.85
CA ARG A 201 -12.78 -12.10 9.80
C ARG A 201 -12.12 -13.23 10.57
N GLN A 202 -10.82 -13.17 10.84
CA GLN A 202 -10.14 -14.16 11.70
C GLN A 202 -10.67 -14.14 13.14
N LEU A 203 -11.35 -13.06 13.56
CA LEU A 203 -11.95 -12.92 14.88
C LEU A 203 -13.39 -13.46 14.95
N ASN A 204 -13.97 -13.91 13.83
CA ASN A 204 -15.36 -14.42 13.73
C ASN A 204 -16.40 -13.44 14.30
N LEU A 205 -16.26 -12.15 14.01
CA LEU A 205 -17.19 -11.11 14.46
C LEU A 205 -18.45 -11.10 13.60
N ARG A 206 -19.56 -10.67 14.18
CA ARG A 206 -20.79 -10.40 13.44
C ARG A 206 -20.61 -9.16 12.56
N GLU A 207 -20.71 -9.34 11.24
CA GLU A 207 -20.79 -8.23 10.28
C GLU A 207 -22.22 -7.64 10.30
N VAL A 208 -22.34 -6.31 10.38
CA VAL A 208 -23.62 -5.59 10.48
C VAL A 208 -23.70 -4.47 9.45
N THR A 209 -24.93 -4.11 9.06
CA THR A 209 -25.15 -3.01 8.11
C THR A 209 -24.82 -1.65 8.74
N PRO A 210 -24.58 -0.60 7.93
CA PRO A 210 -24.36 0.75 8.46
C PRO A 210 -25.52 1.27 9.32
N ASP A 211 -26.76 0.95 8.96
CA ASP A 211 -27.95 1.28 9.74
C ASP A 211 -27.96 0.55 11.10
N GLU A 212 -27.74 -0.77 11.10
CA GLU A 212 -27.65 -1.54 12.34
C GLU A 212 -26.51 -1.05 13.24
N PHE A 213 -25.37 -0.70 12.64
CA PHE A 213 -24.20 -0.20 13.35
C PHE A 213 -24.47 1.12 14.07
N LEU A 214 -25.26 2.03 13.48
CA LEU A 214 -25.63 3.29 14.09
C LEU A 214 -26.77 3.15 15.11
N ASN A 215 -27.78 2.34 14.80
CA ASN A 215 -29.07 2.38 15.47
C ASN A 215 -29.33 1.23 16.45
N ARG A 216 -28.45 0.20 16.51
CA ARG A 216 -28.61 -0.94 17.42
C ARG A 216 -27.50 -1.04 18.45
N GLU A 217 -27.88 -1.54 19.63
CA GLU A 217 -26.96 -2.00 20.66
C GLU A 217 -26.70 -3.51 20.48
N PHE A 218 -25.49 -3.94 20.80
CA PHE A 218 -25.07 -5.33 20.70
C PHE A 218 -24.40 -5.74 22.01
N ASP A 219 -24.53 -6.99 22.42
CA ASP A 219 -23.83 -7.53 23.59
C ASP A 219 -22.51 -8.25 23.23
N GLU A 220 -22.20 -8.27 21.93
CA GLU A 220 -21.02 -8.86 21.32
C GLU A 220 -20.22 -7.81 20.53
N ALA A 221 -19.02 -8.18 20.07
CA ALA A 221 -18.27 -7.36 19.13
C ALA A 221 -18.87 -7.46 17.72
N VAL A 222 -19.00 -6.32 17.05
CA VAL A 222 -19.52 -6.24 15.67
C VAL A 222 -18.59 -5.46 14.76
N LEU A 223 -18.66 -5.80 13.47
CA LEU A 223 -17.85 -5.23 12.40
C LEU A 223 -18.77 -4.58 11.36
N CYS A 224 -18.46 -3.36 10.94
CA CYS A 224 -19.15 -2.70 9.84
C CYS A 224 -18.14 -2.14 8.83
N ARG A 225 -18.45 -2.26 7.54
CA ARG A 225 -17.66 -1.69 6.44
C ARG A 225 -18.50 -0.73 5.62
N LEU A 226 -18.04 0.51 5.49
CA LEU A 226 -18.73 1.58 4.79
C LEU A 226 -18.18 1.79 3.37
N ASP A 227 -19.07 1.85 2.38
CA ASP A 227 -18.79 2.47 1.08
C ASP A 227 -18.95 4.00 1.13
N PRO A 228 -18.40 4.76 0.16
CA PRO A 228 -18.48 6.22 0.14
C PRO A 228 -19.86 6.83 0.36
N GLU A 229 -20.91 6.25 -0.20
CA GLU A 229 -22.29 6.71 -0.03
C GLU A 229 -22.78 6.76 1.42
N HIS A 230 -22.13 6.02 2.32
CA HIS A 230 -22.48 5.98 3.74
C HIS A 230 -21.82 7.09 4.55
N TYR A 231 -20.78 7.75 4.02
CA TYR A 231 -19.99 8.75 4.75
C TYR A 231 -19.78 10.07 3.99
N VAL A 232 -20.27 10.19 2.76
CA VAL A 232 -20.43 11.47 2.06
C VAL A 232 -21.82 11.58 1.43
N ARG A 233 -22.28 12.82 1.24
CA ARG A 233 -23.45 13.13 0.42
C ARG A 233 -23.22 14.37 -0.43
N HIS A 234 -23.91 14.46 -1.56
CA HIS A 234 -23.86 15.63 -2.42
C HIS A 234 -24.55 16.83 -1.76
N LYS A 235 -23.93 18.01 -1.78
CA LYS A 235 -24.45 19.23 -1.11
C LYS A 235 -25.81 19.69 -1.68
N GLY A 236 -26.00 19.52 -2.98
CA GLY A 236 -27.26 19.82 -3.68
C GLY A 236 -28.33 18.72 -3.62
N GLY A 237 -28.13 17.64 -2.86
CA GLY A 237 -29.12 16.56 -2.71
C GLY A 237 -29.20 15.56 -3.87
N MET A 238 -28.24 15.56 -4.80
CA MET A 238 -28.14 14.56 -5.86
C MET A 238 -27.94 13.15 -5.26
N GLN A 239 -28.54 12.14 -5.87
CA GLN A 239 -28.27 10.74 -5.52
C GLN A 239 -26.77 10.43 -5.67
N PHE A 240 -26.23 9.64 -4.74
CA PHE A 240 -24.82 9.30 -4.77
C PHE A 240 -24.45 8.55 -6.07
N ASN A 241 -23.34 8.96 -6.68
CA ASN A 241 -22.72 8.28 -7.81
C ASN A 241 -21.20 8.30 -7.60
N LEU A 242 -20.58 7.11 -7.59
CA LEU A 242 -19.16 6.97 -7.28
C LEU A 242 -18.25 7.69 -8.28
N GLN A 243 -18.58 7.62 -9.57
CA GLN A 243 -17.77 8.22 -10.62
C GLN A 243 -17.88 9.75 -10.64
N HIS A 244 -19.05 10.27 -10.30
CA HIS A 244 -19.23 11.70 -10.07
C HIS A 244 -18.42 12.16 -8.85
N PHE A 245 -18.51 11.44 -7.73
CA PHE A 245 -17.74 11.76 -6.52
C PHE A 245 -16.22 11.81 -6.77
N PHE A 246 -15.69 10.88 -7.56
CA PHE A 246 -14.25 10.91 -7.90
C PHE A 246 -13.84 12.06 -8.82
N LYS A 247 -14.77 12.61 -9.62
CA LYS A 247 -14.49 13.74 -10.52
C LYS A 247 -14.72 15.10 -9.87
N HIS A 248 -15.73 15.18 -9.00
CA HIS A 248 -16.21 16.40 -8.35
C HIS A 248 -16.34 16.23 -6.82
N PRO A 249 -15.27 15.80 -6.12
CA PRO A 249 -15.33 15.56 -4.67
C PRO A 249 -15.67 16.82 -3.85
N GLU A 250 -15.36 18.02 -4.36
CA GLU A 250 -15.67 19.30 -3.74
C GLU A 250 -17.18 19.58 -3.61
N GLU A 251 -18.02 18.90 -4.39
CA GLU A 251 -19.48 19.05 -4.35
C GLU A 251 -20.13 18.23 -3.23
N TYR A 252 -19.33 17.48 -2.46
CA TYR A 252 -19.79 16.61 -1.39
C TYR A 252 -19.44 17.15 -0.01
N GLU A 253 -20.23 16.77 0.97
CA GLU A 253 -19.99 17.00 2.39
C GLU A 253 -19.98 15.68 3.18
N SER A 254 -19.29 15.68 4.31
CA SER A 254 -19.16 14.48 5.15
C SER A 254 -20.44 14.21 5.94
N THR A 255 -20.85 12.94 5.95
CA THR A 255 -21.91 12.40 6.82
C THR A 255 -21.35 11.44 7.85
N PHE A 256 -20.02 11.42 8.06
CA PHE A 256 -19.34 10.45 8.90
C PHE A 256 -19.55 10.65 10.42
N LYS A 257 -19.93 11.86 10.83
CA LYS A 257 -19.99 12.27 12.24
C LYS A 257 -20.78 11.33 13.18
N PRO A 258 -21.95 10.77 12.82
CA PRO A 258 -22.67 9.83 13.69
C PRO A 258 -21.84 8.59 14.06
N TYR A 259 -20.97 8.11 13.15
CA TYR A 259 -20.14 6.94 13.39
C TYR A 259 -19.09 7.17 14.47
N THR A 260 -18.63 8.42 14.70
CA THR A 260 -17.64 8.74 15.74
C THR A 260 -18.18 8.49 17.15
N LYS A 261 -19.52 8.50 17.31
CA LYS A 261 -20.20 8.33 18.59
C LYS A 261 -20.50 6.89 18.97
N VAL A 262 -20.36 5.96 18.02
CA VAL A 262 -20.68 4.54 18.23
C VAL A 262 -19.47 3.63 18.03
N THR A 263 -18.41 4.11 17.36
CA THR A 263 -17.23 3.29 17.02
C THR A 263 -16.19 3.28 18.13
N ASP A 264 -15.64 2.11 18.47
CA ASP A 264 -14.50 1.98 19.40
C ASP A 264 -13.15 2.00 18.66
N ILE A 265 -13.09 1.31 17.52
CA ILE A 265 -11.89 1.11 16.69
C ILE A 265 -12.25 1.48 15.25
N TYR A 266 -11.50 2.41 14.66
CA TYR A 266 -11.69 2.84 13.29
C TYR A 266 -10.47 2.45 12.44
N ILE A 267 -10.70 1.73 11.34
CA ILE A 267 -9.67 1.35 10.37
C ILE A 267 -10.00 2.07 9.05
N ALA A 268 -9.20 3.08 8.70
CA ALA A 268 -9.43 3.87 7.51
C ALA A 268 -8.73 3.22 6.31
N CYS A 269 -9.50 2.77 5.32
CA CYS A 269 -8.99 2.17 4.08
C CYS A 269 -9.55 2.84 2.82
N HIS A 270 -10.15 4.02 2.97
CA HIS A 270 -10.69 4.79 1.87
C HIS A 270 -9.57 5.57 1.14
N PHE A 271 -9.82 5.86 -0.12
CA PHE A 271 -9.06 6.88 -0.84
C PHE A 271 -9.60 8.26 -0.48
N TRP A 272 -8.73 9.26 -0.41
CA TRP A 272 -9.11 10.64 -0.19
C TRP A 272 -8.44 11.57 -1.20
N ASP A 273 -9.24 12.43 -1.82
CA ASP A 273 -8.76 13.54 -2.64
C ASP A 273 -8.68 14.80 -1.75
N PRO A 274 -7.65 15.66 -1.87
CA PRO A 274 -7.56 16.92 -1.10
C PRO A 274 -8.78 17.85 -1.20
N LYS A 275 -9.58 17.74 -2.25
CA LYS A 275 -10.84 18.47 -2.43
C LYS A 275 -12.04 17.80 -1.76
N SER A 276 -11.91 16.54 -1.35
CA SER A 276 -12.95 15.79 -0.62
C SER A 276 -13.14 16.34 0.79
N PRO A 277 -14.37 16.25 1.35
CA PRO A 277 -14.60 16.65 2.72
C PRO A 277 -13.78 15.80 3.71
N LYS A 278 -13.43 16.41 4.86
CA LYS A 278 -12.82 15.67 5.98
C LYS A 278 -13.87 14.82 6.68
N LEU A 279 -13.48 13.63 7.11
CA LEU A 279 -14.36 12.71 7.83
C LEU A 279 -14.38 13.01 9.34
N ILE A 280 -13.22 13.35 9.92
CA ILE A 280 -13.10 13.74 11.34
C ILE A 280 -12.23 14.99 11.44
N ASN A 281 -12.83 16.10 11.91
CA ASN A 281 -12.15 17.37 12.17
C ASN A 281 -11.60 17.41 13.61
N LYS A 282 -10.79 18.43 13.92
CA LYS A 282 -10.18 18.57 15.26
C LYS A 282 -11.24 18.74 16.35
N GLU A 283 -12.29 19.47 16.02
CA GLU A 283 -13.40 19.81 16.91
C GLU A 283 -14.27 18.58 17.22
N ASP A 284 -14.37 17.63 16.28
CA ASP A 284 -15.18 16.42 16.44
C ASP A 284 -14.66 15.55 17.59
N TYR A 285 -13.35 15.52 17.85
CA TYR A 285 -12.74 14.77 18.96
C TYR A 285 -13.10 15.33 20.35
N LEU A 286 -13.49 16.60 20.42
CA LEU A 286 -13.86 17.28 21.66
C LEU A 286 -15.37 17.17 21.95
N GLU A 287 -16.15 16.60 21.03
CA GLU A 287 -17.59 16.48 21.21
C GLU A 287 -17.96 15.49 22.31
N PRO A 288 -19.02 15.81 23.10
CA PRO A 288 -19.61 14.84 24.00
C PRO A 288 -20.03 13.57 23.24
N GLY A 289 -19.52 12.43 23.71
CA GLY A 289 -19.86 11.12 23.18
C GLY A 289 -18.97 10.63 22.04
N PHE A 290 -17.87 11.31 21.69
CA PHE A 290 -16.84 10.72 20.83
C PHE A 290 -16.28 9.44 21.48
N LYS A 291 -16.36 8.30 20.78
CA LYS A 291 -16.00 6.97 21.34
C LYS A 291 -14.75 6.33 20.76
N ILE A 292 -14.27 6.80 19.60
CA ILE A 292 -13.13 6.17 18.95
C ILE A 292 -11.90 6.34 19.85
N THR A 293 -11.20 5.24 20.13
CA THR A 293 -9.98 5.26 20.96
C THR A 293 -8.73 4.83 20.20
N VAL A 294 -8.93 4.12 19.09
CA VAL A 294 -7.87 3.65 18.20
C VAL A 294 -8.26 3.95 16.77
N ILE A 295 -7.36 4.60 16.03
CA ILE A 295 -7.47 4.83 14.59
C ILE A 295 -6.28 4.15 13.91
N ALA A 296 -6.57 3.19 13.05
CA ALA A 296 -5.60 2.61 12.12
C ALA A 296 -5.83 3.26 10.76
N ASP A 297 -5.07 4.32 10.49
CA ASP A 297 -5.12 5.04 9.21
C ASP A 297 -4.17 4.36 8.21
N VAL A 298 -4.75 3.51 7.35
CA VAL A 298 -3.99 2.73 6.37
C VAL A 298 -3.61 3.56 5.15
N SER A 299 -4.35 4.65 4.85
CA SER A 299 -3.98 5.54 3.75
C SER A 299 -2.84 6.49 4.13
N CYS A 300 -2.73 6.84 5.42
CA CYS A 300 -1.68 7.69 5.97
C CYS A 300 -1.62 9.07 5.27
N ASP A 301 -2.80 9.64 4.98
CA ASP A 301 -2.90 10.97 4.41
C ASP A 301 -2.69 12.03 5.50
N VAL A 302 -1.45 12.50 5.65
CA VAL A 302 -1.07 13.51 6.65
C VAL A 302 -1.86 14.80 6.45
N ASN A 303 -2.52 15.26 7.52
CA ASN A 303 -3.47 16.38 7.50
C ASN A 303 -4.66 16.20 6.53
N GLY A 304 -4.96 14.96 6.15
CA GLY A 304 -6.01 14.60 5.21
C GLY A 304 -7.39 14.44 5.84
N PRO A 305 -8.11 13.33 5.58
CA PRO A 305 -9.52 13.16 5.97
C PRO A 305 -9.72 13.02 7.48
N ILE A 306 -8.66 12.64 8.22
CA ILE A 306 -8.71 12.33 9.64
C ILE A 306 -7.71 13.23 10.35
N ALA A 307 -8.18 14.20 11.14
CA ALA A 307 -7.31 15.22 11.71
C ALA A 307 -6.28 14.71 12.74
N SER A 308 -6.41 13.47 13.23
CA SER A 308 -5.43 12.84 14.11
C SER A 308 -4.19 12.31 13.38
N THR A 309 -4.25 12.18 12.05
CA THR A 309 -3.13 11.74 11.21
C THR A 309 -2.18 12.90 10.96
N VAL A 310 -1.35 13.20 11.96
CA VAL A 310 -0.47 14.38 11.99
C VAL A 310 0.92 14.12 11.42
N ARG A 311 1.33 12.85 11.36
CA ARG A 311 2.58 12.37 10.73
C ARG A 311 2.50 10.88 10.43
N PRO A 312 3.37 10.36 9.55
CA PRO A 312 3.59 8.92 9.45
C PRO A 312 4.22 8.37 10.74
N SER A 313 3.84 7.14 11.08
CA SER A 313 4.54 6.26 12.02
C SER A 313 5.40 5.25 11.26
N THR A 314 6.27 4.52 11.94
CA THR A 314 7.17 3.54 11.30
C THR A 314 6.84 2.12 11.73
N ILE A 315 7.34 1.12 11.03
CA ILE A 315 7.22 -0.29 11.45
C ILE A 315 7.85 -0.52 12.85
N ALA A 316 8.93 0.18 13.17
CA ALA A 316 9.61 0.10 14.46
C ALA A 316 8.80 0.77 15.59
N ASP A 317 8.24 1.95 15.31
CA ASP A 317 7.43 2.75 16.23
C ASP A 317 6.03 2.99 15.63
N PRO A 318 5.15 1.96 15.64
CA PRO A 318 3.91 1.94 14.84
C PRO A 318 2.78 2.80 15.41
N PHE A 319 2.93 3.35 16.61
CA PHE A 319 1.87 4.08 17.30
C PHE A 319 2.34 5.41 17.85
N TYR A 320 1.45 6.39 17.82
CA TYR A 320 1.54 7.62 18.61
C TYR A 320 0.18 7.93 19.26
N GLY A 321 0.19 8.81 20.26
CA GLY A 321 -1.04 9.31 20.88
C GLY A 321 -1.36 10.69 20.34
N TYR A 322 -2.51 10.88 19.69
CA TYR A 322 -3.01 12.21 19.35
C TYR A 322 -3.75 12.80 20.53
N ASN A 323 -3.36 13.98 21.02
CA ASN A 323 -4.04 14.70 22.09
C ASN A 323 -5.07 15.68 21.48
N PRO A 324 -6.38 15.44 21.61
CA PRO A 324 -7.40 16.31 21.03
C PRO A 324 -7.41 17.74 21.57
N ALA A 325 -7.00 17.95 22.82
CA ALA A 325 -7.04 19.27 23.46
C ALA A 325 -5.94 20.20 22.92
N THR A 326 -4.80 19.65 22.52
CA THR A 326 -3.65 20.41 22.01
C THR A 326 -3.50 20.28 20.49
N GLY A 327 -4.11 19.25 19.89
CA GLY A 327 -3.96 18.89 18.48
C GLY A 327 -2.58 18.36 18.11
N LYS A 328 -1.77 17.91 19.09
CA LYS A 328 -0.39 17.44 18.91
C LYS A 328 -0.28 15.94 19.15
N ASP A 329 0.75 15.32 18.58
CA ASP A 329 1.14 13.97 18.96
C ASP A 329 1.95 13.95 20.26
N GLU A 330 1.79 12.86 20.99
CA GLU A 330 2.44 12.53 22.24
C GLU A 330 2.85 11.04 22.19
N ARG A 331 3.55 10.59 23.24
CA ARG A 331 3.86 9.16 23.39
C ARG A 331 2.55 8.36 23.39
N PRO A 332 2.50 7.20 22.70
CA PRO A 332 1.28 6.40 22.66
C PRO A 332 0.96 5.85 24.06
N PHE A 333 -0.32 5.56 24.30
CA PHE A 333 -0.82 4.85 25.49
C PHE A 333 -0.66 5.55 26.85
N ILE A 334 -0.22 6.82 26.89
CA ILE A 334 0.02 7.53 28.17
C ILE A 334 -1.25 8.13 28.81
N SER A 335 -2.34 8.29 28.04
CA SER A 335 -3.55 8.98 28.48
C SER A 335 -4.80 8.35 27.88
N PRO A 336 -5.86 8.12 28.68
CA PRO A 336 -7.13 7.62 28.17
C PRO A 336 -7.85 8.65 27.28
N LYS A 337 -7.51 9.95 27.40
CA LYS A 337 -8.08 11.04 26.59
C LYS A 337 -7.46 11.16 25.20
N ASN A 338 -6.27 10.59 24.99
CA ASN A 338 -5.58 10.66 23.69
C ASN A 338 -6.07 9.54 22.77
N ILE A 339 -6.09 9.78 21.47
CA ILE A 339 -6.41 8.75 20.46
C ILE A 339 -5.13 8.01 20.10
N THR A 340 -5.12 6.68 20.19
CA THR A 340 -3.99 5.90 19.65
C THR A 340 -4.12 5.87 18.12
N VAL A 341 -3.09 6.34 17.42
CA VAL A 341 -3.06 6.37 15.96
C VAL A 341 -1.94 5.47 15.44
N MET A 342 -2.26 4.64 14.46
CA MET A 342 -1.30 3.99 13.56
C MET A 342 -1.46 4.59 12.17
N ALA A 343 -0.38 5.06 11.58
CA ALA A 343 -0.35 5.63 10.24
C ALA A 343 0.99 5.27 9.55
N ILE A 344 1.20 3.98 9.30
CA ILE A 344 2.42 3.49 8.63
C ILE A 344 2.23 3.57 7.11
N ASP A 345 3.15 4.22 6.41
CA ASP A 345 3.07 4.46 4.95
C ASP A 345 3.58 3.29 4.09
N ASN A 346 4.20 2.28 4.72
CA ASN A 346 4.80 1.12 4.07
C ASN A 346 4.36 -0.23 4.68
N LEU A 347 3.13 -0.30 5.19
CA LEU A 347 2.53 -1.48 5.84
C LEU A 347 2.81 -2.85 5.19
N PRO A 348 2.75 -3.03 3.84
CA PRO A 348 3.07 -4.31 3.22
C PRO A 348 4.49 -4.82 3.52
N GLY A 349 5.41 -3.93 3.92
CA GLY A 349 6.76 -4.26 4.33
C GLY A 349 6.85 -5.06 5.64
N GLU A 350 5.78 -5.17 6.41
CA GLU A 350 5.74 -6.04 7.60
C GLU A 350 5.52 -7.52 7.28
N LEU A 351 4.95 -7.86 6.12
CA LEU A 351 4.84 -9.24 5.63
C LEU A 351 5.49 -9.37 4.25
N PRO A 352 6.80 -9.10 4.14
CA PRO A 352 7.44 -8.91 2.85
C PRO A 352 7.46 -10.21 2.01
N ARG A 353 7.56 -11.39 2.63
CA ARG A 353 7.56 -12.68 1.91
C ARG A 353 6.21 -12.93 1.22
N ASN A 354 5.11 -12.83 1.95
CA ASN A 354 3.77 -13.01 1.38
C ASN A 354 3.42 -11.90 0.38
N ALA A 355 3.74 -10.64 0.71
CA ALA A 355 3.52 -9.52 -0.20
C ALA A 355 4.27 -9.66 -1.53
N SER A 356 5.51 -10.18 -1.49
CA SER A 356 6.31 -10.45 -2.69
C SER A 356 5.76 -11.60 -3.52
N ALA A 357 5.26 -12.67 -2.86
CA ALA A 357 4.68 -13.81 -3.54
C ALA A 357 3.43 -13.43 -4.35
N ASP A 358 2.49 -12.71 -3.75
CA ASP A 358 1.29 -12.23 -4.44
C ASP A 358 1.64 -11.26 -5.58
N PHE A 359 2.49 -10.27 -5.29
CA PHE A 359 2.88 -9.26 -6.26
C PHE A 359 3.60 -9.88 -7.47
N GLY A 360 4.53 -10.79 -7.22
CA GLY A 360 5.25 -11.51 -8.26
C GLY A 360 4.34 -12.46 -9.05
N SER A 361 3.34 -13.07 -8.43
CA SER A 361 2.35 -13.90 -9.15
C SER A 361 1.55 -13.04 -10.14
N ASP A 362 1.07 -11.87 -9.73
CA ASP A 362 0.36 -10.96 -10.63
C ASP A 362 1.26 -10.49 -11.78
N LEU A 363 2.54 -10.20 -11.52
CA LEU A 363 3.50 -9.88 -12.58
C LEU A 363 3.66 -11.04 -13.56
N MET A 364 3.85 -12.26 -13.05
CA MET A 364 4.06 -13.47 -13.83
C MET A 364 2.86 -13.79 -14.73
N ASP A 365 1.65 -13.62 -14.22
CA ASP A 365 0.42 -13.98 -14.94
C ASP A 365 -0.07 -12.89 -15.89
N LYS A 366 0.08 -11.62 -15.51
CA LYS A 366 -0.63 -10.51 -16.17
C LYS A 366 0.30 -9.52 -16.88
N VAL A 367 1.60 -9.54 -16.62
CA VAL A 367 2.55 -8.54 -17.12
C VAL A 367 3.65 -9.16 -17.97
N TYR A 368 4.30 -10.22 -17.47
CA TYR A 368 5.41 -10.88 -18.15
C TYR A 368 5.07 -11.44 -19.54
N PRO A 369 3.85 -11.95 -19.82
CA PRO A 369 3.47 -12.32 -21.18
C PRO A 369 3.60 -11.16 -22.18
N SER A 370 3.22 -9.94 -21.79
CA SER A 370 3.36 -8.73 -22.63
C SER A 370 4.77 -8.16 -22.62
N LEU A 371 5.53 -8.37 -21.52
CA LEU A 371 6.91 -7.88 -21.40
C LEU A 371 7.89 -8.69 -22.25
N PHE A 372 7.74 -10.01 -22.30
CA PHE A 372 8.64 -10.91 -23.02
C PHE A 372 8.08 -11.42 -24.35
N GLY A 373 6.78 -11.22 -24.59
CA GLY A 373 6.09 -11.53 -25.84
C GLY A 373 5.65 -10.26 -26.58
N ASN A 374 4.45 -10.30 -27.14
CA ASN A 374 3.84 -9.14 -27.79
C ASN A 374 2.99 -8.35 -26.78
N ASP A 375 3.16 -7.03 -26.76
CA ASP A 375 2.36 -6.13 -25.94
C ASP A 375 1.04 -5.76 -26.63
N ASP A 376 0.27 -6.76 -27.06
CA ASP A 376 -0.97 -6.55 -27.83
C ASP A 376 -2.02 -5.75 -27.04
N ALA A 377 -2.00 -5.87 -25.71
CA ALA A 377 -2.86 -5.12 -24.81
C ALA A 377 -2.31 -3.73 -24.44
N GLY A 378 -1.13 -3.35 -24.93
CA GLY A 378 -0.47 -2.06 -24.65
C GLY A 378 -0.14 -1.82 -23.17
N ILE A 379 0.00 -2.88 -22.37
CA ILE A 379 0.27 -2.82 -20.92
C ILE A 379 1.62 -2.17 -20.66
N ILE A 380 2.65 -2.59 -21.38
CA ILE A 380 4.03 -2.11 -21.19
C ILE A 380 4.18 -0.72 -21.79
N GLU A 381 3.59 -0.46 -22.95
CA GLU A 381 3.63 0.85 -23.59
C GLU A 381 2.95 1.91 -22.73
N ARG A 382 1.75 1.66 -22.20
CA ARG A 382 1.06 2.60 -21.31
C ARG A 382 1.84 2.93 -20.04
N ALA A 383 2.57 1.95 -19.51
CA ALA A 383 3.36 2.09 -18.29
C ALA A 383 4.78 2.65 -18.53
N SER A 384 5.21 2.80 -19.79
CA SER A 384 6.53 3.31 -20.15
C SER A 384 6.58 4.84 -19.99
N ILE A 385 7.21 5.33 -18.91
CA ILE A 385 7.38 6.77 -18.64
C ILE A 385 8.45 7.37 -19.53
N THR A 386 9.57 6.66 -19.70
CA THR A 386 10.72 7.12 -20.50
C THR A 386 11.09 6.09 -21.53
N LYS A 387 11.66 6.54 -22.66
CA LYS A 387 12.24 5.70 -23.71
C LYS A 387 13.22 6.53 -24.54
N ASP A 388 14.33 5.95 -24.96
CA ASP A 388 15.32 6.58 -25.85
C ASP A 388 15.83 7.95 -25.37
N GLY A 389 15.95 8.13 -24.06
CA GLY A 389 16.44 9.37 -23.45
C GLY A 389 15.46 10.54 -23.50
N LYS A 390 14.15 10.25 -23.55
CA LYS A 390 13.07 11.24 -23.47
C LYS A 390 11.85 10.68 -22.72
N LEU A 391 10.96 11.57 -22.29
CA LEU A 391 9.62 11.21 -21.85
C LEU A 391 8.81 10.66 -23.04
N THR A 392 7.96 9.66 -22.80
CA THR A 392 6.99 9.21 -23.80
C THR A 392 5.83 10.21 -23.90
N GLU A 393 5.04 10.12 -24.97
CA GLU A 393 3.97 11.10 -25.27
C GLU A 393 2.98 11.29 -24.10
N ARG A 394 2.53 10.17 -23.51
CA ARG A 394 1.60 10.15 -22.37
C ARG A 394 2.14 10.89 -21.14
N TYR A 395 3.45 10.92 -20.97
CA TYR A 395 4.13 11.51 -19.82
C TYR A 395 4.85 12.83 -20.15
N SER A 396 4.58 13.41 -21.32
CA SER A 396 5.15 14.71 -21.75
C SER A 396 4.82 15.86 -20.78
N TYR A 397 3.73 15.78 -20.03
CA TYR A 397 3.36 16.74 -18.98
C TYR A 397 4.37 16.83 -17.82
N LEU A 398 5.31 15.88 -17.72
CA LEU A 398 6.40 15.90 -16.75
C LEU A 398 7.60 16.74 -17.20
N GLN A 399 7.59 17.36 -18.38
CA GLN A 399 8.75 18.07 -18.91
C GLN A 399 9.20 19.24 -18.01
N ASP A 400 8.27 20.07 -17.52
CA ASP A 400 8.63 21.16 -16.61
C ASP A 400 9.14 20.64 -15.25
N TYR A 401 8.58 19.53 -14.77
CA TYR A 401 9.08 18.81 -13.58
C TYR A 401 10.51 18.32 -13.80
N LEU A 402 10.78 17.71 -14.94
CA LEU A 402 12.10 17.21 -15.33
C LEU A 402 13.13 18.34 -15.42
N ASP A 403 12.74 19.47 -16.02
CA ASP A 403 13.59 20.65 -16.22
C ASP A 403 13.74 21.50 -14.95
N GLY A 404 12.92 21.28 -13.93
CA GLY A 404 12.88 22.07 -12.70
C GLY A 404 12.28 23.47 -12.88
N LYS A 405 11.28 23.62 -13.76
CA LYS A 405 10.64 24.89 -14.16
C LYS A 405 9.24 25.12 -13.57
N GLU A 406 8.77 24.21 -12.73
CA GLU A 406 7.42 24.19 -12.14
C GLU A 406 7.28 24.90 -10.79
#